data_AF-A0A259EV01-F1
#
_entry.id   AF-A0A259EV01-F1
#
_cell.length_a   1.000
_cell.length_b   1.000
_cell.length_c   1.000
_cell.angle_alpha   90.00
_cell.angle_beta   90.00
_cell.angle_gamma   90.00
#
_symmetry.space_group_name_H-M   'P 1'
#
loop_
_entity.id
_entity.type
_entity.pdbx_description
1 polymer ?
#
loop_
_entity_poly.entity_id
_entity_poly.type
_entity_poly.pdbx_seq_one_letter_code
_entity_poly.pdbx_strand_id
1 'polypeptide(L)'
;MADPRDELADIIVPVAPASVPDASAMPLWTMAAGLAAVICIVLLSWWWHRRRFVRALQAISSAVMQQLGAPDMLAGRLDAWARSRFGLDRLEAAASPQGVDADAWAAWVNALARLRFAPASPGSWNDLAALCKTARQWSGHV
;
A
#
# COMPACT_ATOMS: atom_id res chain seq x y z
N MET A 1 -74.95 48.67 13.17
CA MET A 1 -75.38 47.70 12.14
C MET A 1 -74.12 47.43 11.33
N ALA A 2 -73.40 46.37 11.70
CA ALA A 2 -72.06 46.06 11.20
C ALA A 2 -72.15 45.50 9.78
N ASP A 3 -71.33 46.01 8.88
CA ASP A 3 -71.22 45.56 7.49
C ASP A 3 -70.45 44.23 7.45
N PRO A 4 -71.04 43.13 6.97
CA PRO A 4 -70.40 41.80 6.96
C PRO A 4 -69.34 41.63 5.85
N ARG A 5 -68.94 42.69 5.15
CA ARG A 5 -67.94 42.62 4.07
C ARG A 5 -66.50 42.89 4.51
N ASP A 6 -66.27 43.33 5.75
CA ASP A 6 -64.93 43.63 6.27
C ASP A 6 -64.21 42.41 6.90
N GLU A 7 -64.86 41.25 7.01
CA GLU A 7 -64.24 40.05 7.63
C GLU A 7 -63.56 39.11 6.61
N LEU A 8 -63.60 39.40 5.31
CA LEU A 8 -63.04 38.53 4.26
C LEU A 8 -61.67 38.97 3.70
N ALA A 9 -61.12 40.10 4.18
CA ALA A 9 -59.81 40.58 3.76
C ALA A 9 -58.63 39.96 4.55
N ASP A 10 -58.90 39.16 5.59
CA ASP A 10 -57.87 38.60 6.48
C ASP A 10 -57.51 37.13 6.17
N ILE A 11 -57.94 36.62 5.02
CA ILE A 11 -57.72 35.24 4.60
C ILE A 11 -56.65 35.22 3.49
N ILE A 12 -55.48 34.67 3.87
CA ILE A 12 -54.30 34.32 3.06
C ILE A 12 -53.17 35.35 3.14
N VAL A 13 -52.50 35.38 4.30
CA VAL A 13 -51.06 35.62 4.34
C VAL A 13 -50.40 34.41 3.65
N PRO A 14 -49.61 34.58 2.56
CA PRO A 14 -48.81 33.48 2.06
C PRO A 14 -47.75 33.15 3.12
N VAL A 15 -47.87 31.98 3.75
CA VAL A 15 -46.75 31.37 4.48
C VAL A 15 -45.58 31.32 3.51
N ALA A 16 -44.53 32.07 3.81
CA ALA A 16 -43.27 32.02 3.07
C ALA A 16 -42.83 30.55 3.01
N PRO A 17 -42.44 30.03 1.83
CA PRO A 17 -41.93 28.67 1.77
C PRO A 17 -40.73 28.59 2.72
N ALA A 18 -40.81 27.69 3.70
CA ALA A 18 -39.63 27.28 4.46
C ALA A 18 -38.58 26.90 3.42
N SER A 19 -37.49 27.65 3.38
CA SER A 19 -36.39 27.42 2.47
C SER A 19 -35.92 25.98 2.64
N VAL A 20 -36.32 25.10 1.73
CA VAL A 20 -35.69 23.80 1.59
C VAL A 20 -34.23 24.11 1.27
N PRO A 21 -33.26 23.71 2.11
CA PRO A 21 -31.87 23.93 1.78
C PRO A 21 -31.62 23.28 0.43
N ASP A 22 -31.20 24.10 -0.52
CA ASP A 22 -31.01 23.73 -1.89
C ASP A 22 -29.92 22.66 -1.95
N ALA A 23 -30.34 21.39 -2.00
CA ALA A 23 -29.44 20.24 -2.07
C ALA A 23 -28.67 20.22 -3.40
N SER A 24 -28.99 21.12 -4.33
CA SER A 24 -28.41 21.21 -5.67
C SER A 24 -27.06 21.93 -5.72
N ALA A 25 -26.66 22.63 -4.65
CA ALA A 25 -25.41 23.39 -4.63
C ALA A 25 -24.47 22.85 -3.55
N MET A 26 -24.04 21.58 -3.66
CA MET A 26 -22.84 21.16 -2.94
C MET A 26 -21.70 22.06 -3.44
N PRO A 27 -21.16 22.98 -2.61
CA PRO A 27 -20.27 24.00 -3.11
C PRO A 27 -19.04 23.31 -3.68
N LEU A 28 -18.62 23.68 -4.89
CA LEU A 28 -17.46 23.09 -5.59
C LEU A 28 -16.23 22.89 -4.68
N TRP A 29 -16.05 23.76 -3.69
CA TRP A 29 -15.05 23.66 -2.63
C TRP A 29 -15.12 22.38 -1.79
N THR A 30 -16.31 21.87 -1.47
CA THR A 30 -16.48 20.61 -0.73
C THR A 30 -16.12 19.39 -1.58
N MET A 31 -16.46 19.40 -2.87
CA MET A 31 -16.01 18.37 -3.81
C MET A 31 -14.50 18.42 -4.02
N ALA A 32 -13.93 19.63 -4.19
CA ALA A 32 -12.49 19.83 -4.31
C ALA A 32 -11.74 19.40 -3.04
N ALA A 33 -12.26 19.74 -1.85
CA ALA A 33 -11.68 19.33 -0.57
C ALA A 33 -11.77 17.81 -0.36
N GLY A 34 -12.90 17.19 -0.71
CA GLY A 34 -13.06 15.74 -0.68
C GLY A 34 -12.08 15.03 -1.61
N LEU A 35 -11.92 15.51 -2.84
CA LEU A 35 -11.00 14.95 -3.83
C LEU A 35 -9.53 15.14 -3.39
N ALA A 36 -9.17 16.31 -2.85
CA ALA A 36 -7.86 16.56 -2.27
C ALA A 36 -7.55 15.63 -1.09
N ALA A 37 -8.52 15.40 -0.20
CA ALA A 37 -8.37 14.45 0.91
C ALA A 37 -8.13 13.02 0.42
N VAL A 38 -8.86 12.57 -0.60
CA VAL A 38 -8.66 11.24 -1.21
C VAL A 38 -7.28 11.15 -1.85
N ILE A 39 -6.84 12.17 -2.60
CA ILE A 39 -5.49 12.21 -3.19
C ILE A 39 -4.43 12.10 -2.09
N CYS A 40 -4.55 12.87 -1.00
CA CYS A 40 -3.63 12.81 0.12
C CYS A 40 -3.58 11.40 0.74
N ILE A 41 -4.73 10.77 0.98
CA ILE A 41 -4.80 9.40 1.53
C ILE A 41 -4.13 8.40 0.59
N VAL A 42 -4.38 8.51 -0.72
CA VAL A 42 -3.77 7.64 -1.73
C VAL A 42 -2.25 7.82 -1.76
N LEU A 43 -1.76 9.06 -1.76
CA LEU A 43 -0.32 9.36 -1.75
C LEU A 43 0.36 8.87 -0.46
N LEU A 44 -0.26 9.11 0.70
CA LEU A 44 0.21 8.61 1.99
C LEU A 44 0.26 7.08 2.02
N SER A 45 -0.80 6.42 1.52
CA SER A 45 -0.88 4.97 1.44
C SER A 45 0.19 4.40 0.50
N TRP A 46 0.37 5.01 -0.67
CA TRP A 46 1.38 4.62 -1.64
C TRP A 46 2.80 4.78 -1.08
N TRP A 47 3.08 5.92 -0.45
CA TRP A 47 4.37 6.20 0.18
C TRP A 47 4.64 5.25 1.36
N TRP A 48 3.62 4.99 2.18
CA TRP A 48 3.70 4.02 3.27
C TRP A 48 3.98 2.61 2.75
N HIS A 49 3.29 2.20 1.69
CA HIS A 49 3.48 0.91 1.05
C HIS A 49 4.91 0.76 0.52
N ARG A 50 5.45 1.79 -0.15
CA ARG A 50 6.87 1.81 -0.56
C ARG A 50 7.83 1.68 0.62
N ARG A 51 7.61 2.44 1.69
CA ARG A 51 8.46 2.37 2.90
C ARG A 51 8.38 1.04 3.64
N ARG A 52 7.21 0.38 3.62
CA ARG A 52 7.00 -0.92 4.25
C ARG A 52 7.95 -1.98 3.68
N PHE A 53 8.17 -2.02 2.37
CA PHE A 53 9.08 -2.99 1.75
C PHE A 53 10.53 -2.76 2.15
N VAL A 54 10.98 -1.51 2.19
CA VAL A 54 12.35 -1.16 2.61
C VAL A 54 12.56 -1.54 4.08
N ARG A 55 11.61 -1.19 4.95
CA ARG A 55 11.67 -1.54 6.39
C ARG A 55 11.65 -3.06 6.61
N ALA A 56 10.83 -3.79 5.86
CA ALA A 56 10.77 -5.25 5.95
C ALA A 56 12.12 -5.89 5.57
N LEU A 57 12.74 -5.43 4.46
CA LEU A 57 14.05 -5.91 4.06
C LEU A 57 15.14 -5.53 5.08
N GLN A 58 15.08 -4.33 5.65
CA GLN A 58 15.98 -3.90 6.73
C GLN A 58 15.87 -4.82 7.95
N ALA A 59 14.65 -5.12 8.41
CA ALA A 59 14.40 -6.02 9.53
C ALA A 59 14.88 -7.46 9.27
N ILE A 60 14.72 -7.96 8.05
CA ILE A 60 15.28 -9.28 7.66
C ILE A 60 16.81 -9.20 7.70
N SER A 61 17.41 -8.17 7.09
CA SER A 61 18.86 -8.01 7.07
C SER A 61 19.47 -7.84 8.47
N SER A 62 18.81 -7.12 9.38
CA SER A 62 19.29 -7.00 10.76
C SER A 62 19.19 -8.32 11.51
N ALA A 63 18.12 -9.08 11.32
CA ALA A 63 17.99 -10.42 11.89
C ALA A 63 19.08 -11.36 11.37
N VAL A 64 19.46 -11.25 10.08
CA VAL A 64 20.59 -12.00 9.50
C VAL A 64 21.92 -11.61 10.13
N MET A 65 22.20 -10.31 10.27
CA MET A 65 23.44 -9.83 10.89
C MET A 65 23.56 -10.24 12.36
N GLN A 66 22.44 -10.29 13.07
CA GLN A 66 22.37 -10.72 14.47
C GLN A 66 22.21 -12.24 14.62
N GLN A 67 22.13 -12.98 13.50
CA GLN A 67 21.87 -14.43 13.47
C GLN A 67 20.66 -14.85 14.32
N LEU A 68 19.60 -14.03 14.30
CA LEU A 68 18.40 -14.24 15.09
C LEU A 68 17.38 -15.11 14.33
N GLY A 69 17.12 -16.30 14.87
CA GLY A 69 16.15 -17.26 14.34
C GLY A 69 16.78 -18.28 13.41
N ALA A 70 15.92 -19.04 12.71
CA ALA A 70 16.36 -20.08 11.79
C ALA A 70 16.54 -19.52 10.36
N PRO A 71 17.59 -19.92 9.62
CA PRO A 71 17.89 -19.36 8.30
C PRO A 71 16.82 -19.68 7.25
N ASP A 72 16.16 -20.83 7.35
CA ASP A 72 15.02 -21.24 6.52
C ASP A 72 13.80 -20.32 6.73
N MET A 73 13.53 -19.94 7.97
CA MET A 73 12.47 -19.00 8.32
C MET A 73 12.74 -17.61 7.72
N LEU A 74 13.98 -17.12 7.84
CA LEU A 74 14.38 -15.83 7.27
C LEU A 74 14.38 -15.85 5.73
N ALA A 75 14.77 -16.97 5.12
CA ALA A 75 14.63 -17.19 3.68
C ALA A 75 13.15 -17.15 3.26
N GLY A 76 12.25 -17.77 4.02
CA GLY A 76 10.80 -17.68 3.80
C GLY A 76 10.24 -16.25 3.91
N ARG A 77 10.77 -15.44 4.83
CA ARG A 77 10.41 -14.02 4.93
C ARG A 77 10.93 -13.20 3.74
N LEU A 78 12.12 -13.53 3.24
CA LEU A 78 12.70 -12.89 2.07
C LEU A 78 11.94 -13.26 0.78
N ASP A 79 11.48 -14.50 0.67
CA ASP A 79 10.55 -14.96 -0.38
C ASP A 79 9.24 -14.15 -0.38
N ALA A 80 8.58 -14.08 0.77
CA ALA A 80 7.32 -13.34 0.91
C ALA A 80 7.50 -11.84 0.59
N TRP A 81 8.63 -11.27 1.00
CA TRP A 81 9.00 -9.89 0.65
C TRP A 81 9.13 -9.71 -0.86
N ALA A 82 9.88 -10.58 -1.54
CA ALA A 82 10.12 -10.46 -2.98
C ALA A 82 8.82 -10.64 -3.78
N ARG A 83 7.99 -11.62 -3.42
CA ARG A 83 6.65 -11.81 -4.02
C ARG A 83 5.79 -10.56 -3.88
N SER A 84 5.71 -10.01 -2.67
CA SER A 84 4.90 -8.81 -2.43
C SER A 84 5.46 -7.56 -3.11
N ARG A 85 6.79 -7.41 -3.20
CA ARG A 85 7.44 -6.27 -3.85
C ARG A 85 7.29 -6.26 -5.36
N PHE A 86 7.35 -7.43 -5.99
CA PHE A 86 7.25 -7.57 -7.45
C PHE A 86 5.83 -7.94 -7.92
N GLY A 87 4.87 -8.10 -7.02
CA GLY A 87 3.50 -8.48 -7.35
C GLY A 87 3.38 -9.89 -7.93
N LEU A 88 4.23 -10.81 -7.47
CA LEU A 88 4.31 -12.19 -7.97
C LEU A 88 3.54 -13.12 -7.04
N ASP A 89 2.72 -14.00 -7.62
CA ASP A 89 2.07 -15.08 -6.87
C ASP A 89 3.11 -16.11 -6.38
N ARG A 90 4.10 -16.40 -7.22
CA ARG A 90 5.19 -17.33 -6.96
C ARG A 90 6.53 -16.80 -7.47
N LEU A 91 7.60 -17.10 -6.74
CA LEU A 91 8.97 -16.87 -7.18
C LEU A 91 9.41 -18.00 -8.11
N GLU A 92 9.66 -17.66 -9.37
CA GLU A 92 10.14 -18.59 -10.39
C GLU A 92 11.37 -18.02 -11.07
N ALA A 93 12.39 -18.87 -11.25
CA ALA A 93 13.67 -18.45 -11.83
C ALA A 93 13.52 -17.96 -13.29
N ALA A 94 12.54 -18.50 -14.02
CA ALA A 94 12.26 -18.12 -15.40
C ALA A 94 11.48 -16.80 -15.54
N ALA A 95 10.86 -16.30 -14.47
CA ALA A 95 9.99 -15.12 -14.51
C ALA A 95 10.70 -13.90 -13.85
N SER A 96 11.67 -13.32 -14.55
CA SER A 96 12.35 -12.11 -14.06
C SER A 96 11.43 -10.89 -14.12
N PRO A 97 11.33 -10.09 -13.04
CA PRO A 97 10.59 -8.85 -13.04
C PRO A 97 11.27 -7.78 -13.93
N GLN A 98 10.47 -6.87 -14.46
CA GLN A 98 10.97 -5.81 -15.34
C GLN A 98 12.02 -4.93 -14.63
N GLY A 99 13.16 -4.70 -15.30
CA GLY A 99 14.27 -3.92 -14.75
C GLY A 99 15.24 -4.71 -13.86
N VAL A 100 15.05 -6.02 -13.72
CA VAL A 100 16.01 -6.93 -13.07
C VAL A 100 16.64 -7.85 -14.11
N ASP A 101 17.96 -7.99 -14.05
CA ASP A 101 18.70 -8.92 -14.90
C ASP A 101 18.21 -10.37 -14.69
N ALA A 102 17.92 -11.07 -15.79
CA ALA A 102 17.27 -12.38 -15.73
C ALA A 102 18.17 -13.47 -15.14
N ASP A 103 19.46 -13.44 -15.43
CA ASP A 103 20.43 -14.41 -14.89
C ASP A 103 20.66 -14.17 -13.40
N ALA A 104 20.82 -12.90 -12.99
CA ALA A 104 20.91 -12.52 -11.59
C ALA A 104 19.65 -12.91 -10.80
N TRP A 105 18.46 -12.72 -11.40
CA TRP A 105 17.20 -13.15 -10.80
C TRP A 105 17.14 -14.66 -10.62
N ALA A 106 17.42 -15.44 -11.68
CA ALA A 106 17.39 -16.89 -11.64
C ALA A 106 18.37 -17.45 -10.59
N ALA A 107 19.59 -16.92 -10.55
CA ALA A 107 20.59 -17.29 -9.55
C ALA A 107 20.11 -16.98 -8.12
N TRP A 108 19.50 -15.82 -7.92
CA TRP A 108 18.97 -15.40 -6.62
C TRP A 108 17.81 -16.30 -6.16
N VAL A 109 16.84 -16.59 -7.03
CA VAL A 109 15.70 -17.48 -6.73
C VAL A 109 16.18 -18.89 -6.36
N ASN A 110 17.12 -19.44 -7.14
CA ASN A 110 17.68 -20.76 -6.88
C ASN A 110 18.45 -20.82 -5.56
N ALA A 111 19.25 -19.79 -5.26
CA ALA A 111 19.95 -19.69 -3.99
C ALA A 111 18.98 -19.56 -2.80
N LEU A 112 17.91 -18.79 -2.94
CA LEU A 112 16.87 -18.66 -1.91
C LEU A 112 16.14 -20.00 -1.67
N ALA A 113 15.78 -20.71 -2.74
CA ALA A 113 15.14 -22.02 -2.63
C ALA A 113 16.04 -23.02 -1.91
N ARG A 114 17.34 -23.04 -2.20
CA ARG A 114 18.31 -23.87 -1.47
C ARG A 114 18.32 -23.57 0.02
N LEU A 115 18.40 -22.30 0.42
CA LEU A 115 18.39 -21.93 1.85
C LEU A 115 17.10 -22.30 2.57
N ARG A 116 15.98 -22.32 1.86
CA ARG A 116 14.67 -22.61 2.44
C ARG A 116 14.39 -24.11 2.61
N PHE A 117 14.91 -24.93 1.70
CA PHE A 117 14.55 -26.35 1.63
C PHE A 117 15.72 -27.32 1.88
N ALA A 118 16.97 -26.86 1.81
CA ALA A 118 18.12 -27.67 2.16
C ALA A 118 18.42 -27.61 3.66
N PRO A 119 19.09 -28.63 4.23
CA PRO A 119 19.60 -28.58 5.60
C PRO A 119 20.50 -27.35 5.79
N ALA A 120 20.39 -26.71 6.95
CA ALA A 120 21.22 -25.56 7.29
C ALA A 120 22.71 -25.95 7.23
N SER A 121 23.46 -25.25 6.38
CA SER A 121 24.91 -25.37 6.29
C SER A 121 25.57 -24.24 7.09
N PRO A 122 26.83 -24.38 7.53
CA PRO A 122 27.56 -23.30 8.19
C PRO A 122 27.63 -21.99 7.37
N GLY A 123 27.49 -22.08 6.03
CA GLY A 123 27.49 -20.94 5.12
C GLY A 123 26.12 -20.26 4.95
N SER A 124 25.03 -20.81 5.51
CA SER A 124 23.66 -20.34 5.25
C SER A 124 23.45 -18.87 5.59
N TRP A 125 24.10 -18.38 6.65
CA TRP A 125 24.02 -16.98 7.08
C TRP A 125 24.71 -16.01 6.10
N ASN A 126 25.85 -16.41 5.54
CA ASN A 126 26.58 -15.61 4.55
C ASN A 126 25.80 -15.56 3.23
N ASP A 127 25.22 -16.69 2.82
CA ASP A 127 24.37 -16.77 1.64
C ASP A 127 23.12 -15.89 1.81
N LEU A 128 22.47 -15.91 2.98
CA LEU A 128 21.30 -15.07 3.27
C LEU A 128 21.68 -13.58 3.30
N ALA A 129 22.84 -13.23 3.82
CA ALA A 129 23.36 -11.86 3.80
C ALA A 129 23.62 -11.38 2.37
N ALA A 130 24.19 -12.24 1.51
CA ALA A 130 24.39 -11.95 0.10
C ALA A 130 23.05 -11.74 -0.63
N LEU A 131 22.05 -12.60 -0.39
CA LEU A 131 20.71 -12.43 -0.95
C LEU A 131 20.05 -11.13 -0.50
N CYS A 132 20.18 -10.76 0.78
CA CYS A 132 19.69 -9.47 1.29
C CYS A 132 20.37 -8.28 0.61
N LYS A 133 21.67 -8.38 0.30
CA LYS A 133 22.42 -7.34 -0.39
C LYS A 133 21.93 -7.15 -1.83
N THR A 134 21.77 -8.24 -2.57
CA THR A 134 21.22 -8.20 -3.94
C THR A 134 19.80 -7.65 -3.96
N ALA A 135 18.94 -8.11 -3.04
CA ALA A 135 17.59 -7.59 -2.88
C ALA A 135 17.57 -6.07 -2.58
N ARG A 136 18.55 -5.57 -1.83
CA ARG A 136 18.68 -4.13 -1.53
C ARG A 136 19.05 -3.32 -2.77
N GLN A 137 19.88 -3.86 -3.67
CA GLN A 137 20.23 -3.19 -4.92
C GLN A 137 19.00 -2.96 -5.81
N TRP A 138 18.08 -3.93 -5.86
CA TRP A 138 16.81 -3.80 -6.57
C TRP A 138 15.83 -2.84 -5.88
N SER A 139 15.94 -2.68 -4.55
CA SER A 139 15.10 -1.74 -3.80
C SER A 139 15.50 -0.27 -3.99
N GLY A 140 16.76 0.00 -4.35
CA GLY A 140 17.31 1.36 -4.47
C GLY A 140 17.11 2.02 -5.84
N HIS A 141 16.59 1.30 -6.83
CA HIS A 141 16.46 1.75 -8.22
C HIS A 141 15.10 2.39 -8.59
N VAL A 142 14.33 2.89 -7.61
CA VAL A 142 12.96 3.45 -7.85
C VAL A 142 12.65 4.67 -6.99
#